data_AF-A0A2T1NEN0-F1
#
_entry.id   AF-A0A2T1NEN0-F1
#
_cell.length_a   1.000
_cell.length_b   1.000
_cell.length_c   1.000
_cell.angle_alpha   90.00
_cell.angle_beta   90.00
_cell.angle_gamma   90.00
#
_symmetry.space_group_name_H-M   'P 1'
#
loop_
_entity.id
_entity.type
_entity.pdbx_description
1 polymer ?
#
loop_
_entity_poly.entity_id
_entity_poly.type
_entity_poly.pdbx_seq_one_letter_code
_entity_poly.pdbx_strand_id
1 'polypeptide(L)'
;MNKIKFLLAILLTLNLNAYSQKSTSRVPISTISSQNKIYSIKSISYDTDFPNLKGQSIVYENDEEFYKINRSFDLYDSEKYSLAISNDGRTVIYLTNDLFWKGEEFEYVTVYRDGILKKTYNILEFTGCDSDKEKCSLIYNNYWDIVDKKKSKFNSEEWKVVFKDSTSQEEMFLNENYVILNNDILYLTDSRKIVTSYDLNKMEVINNVDFNELYPKIKSFSKPKSSINYYQASYKYIPDFVDRQTKKTISETISDISGLMYTMKYKYTLSRVTLTGYLNKNGEFEIEEFECDEKLDKVKIREFITNTTFESDFLPKEVEKQHFKYFFGGFRNSNDSIAEVETKIAKEKRRLEFEKRKTLDSIDGIYIPKNLYECITELDKTLNFESKKQLRESKSRWEFNSHMGGLGMWIRNNWGINGGSRLLKYFNDRGITDRDDISGTIIEYYQKWLLTEKDVWTKWENKNSKKE
;
A
#
# COMPACT_ATOMS: atom_id res chain seq x y z
N MET A 1 -38.50 6.47 -7.54
CA MET A 1 -37.72 7.50 -8.25
C MET A 1 -36.78 8.15 -7.26
N ASN A 2 -35.54 7.65 -7.14
CA ASN A 2 -34.43 8.38 -6.50
C ASN A 2 -33.13 7.69 -6.90
N LYS A 3 -32.46 8.30 -7.88
CA LYS A 3 -31.17 7.89 -8.43
C LYS A 3 -30.07 8.49 -7.53
N ILE A 4 -29.60 7.74 -6.56
CA ILE A 4 -28.25 7.98 -6.02
C ILE A 4 -27.30 7.26 -6.98
N LYS A 5 -26.79 8.01 -7.95
CA LYS A 5 -25.70 7.55 -8.81
C LYS A 5 -24.43 7.55 -7.96
N PHE A 6 -23.99 6.38 -7.55
CA PHE A 6 -22.61 6.13 -7.19
C PHE A 6 -21.76 6.41 -8.44
N LEU A 7 -21.06 7.53 -8.46
CA LEU A 7 -19.98 7.77 -9.41
C LEU A 7 -18.81 6.89 -8.95
N LEU A 8 -18.64 5.73 -9.59
CA LEU A 8 -17.35 5.04 -9.60
C LEU A 8 -16.36 6.01 -10.26
N ALA A 9 -15.61 6.74 -9.46
CA ALA A 9 -14.44 7.43 -9.94
C ALA A 9 -13.44 6.36 -10.39
N ILE A 10 -13.11 6.38 -11.68
CA ILE A 10 -12.01 5.58 -12.22
C ILE A 10 -10.75 6.05 -11.49
N LEU A 11 -10.30 5.28 -10.50
CA LEU A 11 -8.97 5.44 -9.90
C LEU A 11 -7.95 4.98 -10.94
N LEU A 12 -7.48 5.91 -11.77
CA LEU A 12 -6.26 5.73 -12.54
C LEU A 12 -5.11 5.83 -11.55
N THR A 13 -4.60 4.68 -11.10
CA THR A 13 -3.34 4.57 -10.38
C THR A 13 -2.22 4.99 -11.33
N LEU A 14 -1.89 6.29 -11.34
CA LEU A 14 -0.57 6.69 -11.79
C LEU A 14 0.44 5.99 -10.89
N ASN A 15 1.47 5.36 -11.46
CA ASN A 15 2.60 4.77 -10.73
C ASN A 15 3.50 5.90 -10.19
N LEU A 16 2.91 6.82 -9.44
CA LEU A 16 3.60 7.63 -8.48
C LEU A 16 3.40 6.91 -7.17
N ASN A 17 4.45 6.82 -6.35
CA ASN A 17 4.46 6.14 -5.06
C ASN A 17 3.50 6.77 -4.03
N ALA A 18 2.21 6.84 -4.34
CA ALA A 18 1.10 7.03 -3.42
C ALA A 18 0.59 5.63 -3.11
N TYR A 19 1.32 4.94 -2.23
CA TYR A 19 0.91 3.65 -1.70
C TYR A 19 -0.34 3.87 -0.83
N SER A 20 -1.52 3.85 -1.44
CA SER A 20 -2.78 3.86 -0.70
C SER A 20 -3.06 2.46 -0.19
N GLN A 21 -2.49 2.13 0.97
CA GLN A 21 -2.67 0.86 1.68
C GLN A 21 -4.15 0.47 1.75
N LYS A 22 -4.49 -0.76 1.34
CA LYS A 22 -5.83 -1.31 1.53
C LYS A 22 -5.93 -1.81 2.98
N SER A 23 -7.08 -1.59 3.62
CA SER A 23 -7.36 -2.12 4.95
C SER A 23 -8.74 -2.75 5.02
N THR A 24 -8.86 -3.80 5.81
CA THR A 24 -10.09 -4.55 6.03
C THR A 24 -10.13 -5.02 7.48
N SER A 25 -11.32 -5.00 8.07
CA SER A 25 -11.52 -5.57 9.39
C SER A 25 -11.66 -7.10 9.36
N ARG A 26 -11.83 -7.70 8.17
CA ARG A 26 -11.81 -9.14 7.93
C ARG A 26 -10.42 -9.57 7.46
N VAL A 27 -9.64 -10.18 8.34
CA VAL A 27 -8.23 -10.53 8.10
C VAL A 27 -8.12 -12.00 7.67
N PRO A 28 -7.39 -12.31 6.59
CA PRO A 28 -7.38 -13.64 6.00
C PRO A 28 -6.52 -14.62 6.80
N ILE A 29 -6.99 -15.86 6.82
CA ILE A 29 -6.23 -17.05 7.16
C ILE A 29 -6.27 -17.94 5.92
N SER A 30 -5.17 -17.98 5.21
CA SER A 30 -5.06 -18.66 3.91
C SER A 30 -4.37 -20.00 4.10
N THR A 31 -4.93 -21.05 3.52
CA THR A 31 -4.29 -22.38 3.49
C THR A 31 -4.15 -22.85 2.06
N ILE A 32 -2.99 -23.35 1.68
CA ILE A 32 -2.70 -23.94 0.37
C ILE A 32 -2.04 -25.30 0.54
N SER A 33 -2.40 -26.25 -0.32
CA SER A 33 -1.76 -27.56 -0.39
C SER A 33 -0.86 -27.69 -1.61
N SER A 34 0.22 -28.47 -1.48
CA SER A 34 1.03 -28.94 -2.61
C SER A 34 0.20 -29.83 -3.54
N GLN A 35 0.67 -30.06 -4.77
CA GLN A 35 -0.08 -30.85 -5.75
C GLN A 35 -0.25 -32.31 -5.33
N ASN A 36 0.79 -32.87 -4.70
CA ASN A 36 0.76 -34.21 -4.11
C ASN A 36 -0.02 -34.30 -2.79
N LYS A 37 -0.48 -33.17 -2.24
CA LYS A 37 -1.23 -33.05 -0.97
C LYS A 37 -0.49 -33.52 0.28
N ILE A 38 0.83 -33.76 0.20
CA ILE A 38 1.66 -34.13 1.35
C ILE A 38 1.95 -32.91 2.21
N TYR A 39 2.16 -31.76 1.56
CA TYR A 39 2.51 -30.52 2.23
C TYR A 39 1.38 -29.50 2.14
N SER A 40 1.30 -28.65 3.15
CA SER A 40 0.44 -27.48 3.12
C SER A 40 1.10 -26.29 3.82
N ILE A 41 0.67 -25.09 3.46
CA ILE A 41 1.07 -23.86 4.14
C ILE A 41 -0.18 -23.17 4.66
N LYS A 42 -0.18 -22.84 5.94
CA LYS A 42 -1.19 -21.99 6.58
C LYS A 42 -0.56 -20.64 6.91
N SER A 43 -1.09 -19.59 6.30
CA SER A 43 -0.68 -18.20 6.48
C SER A 43 -1.72 -17.44 7.30
N ILE A 44 -1.27 -16.72 8.32
CA ILE A 44 -2.10 -15.94 9.24
C ILE A 44 -1.54 -14.51 9.27
N SER A 45 -2.31 -13.54 8.80
CA SER A 45 -2.00 -12.11 9.03
C SER A 45 -2.40 -11.71 10.46
N TYR A 46 -1.64 -10.80 11.05
CA TYR A 46 -1.94 -10.18 12.34
C TYR A 46 -2.38 -8.73 12.22
N ASP A 47 -2.37 -8.16 11.01
CA ASP A 47 -2.72 -6.77 10.72
C ASP A 47 -3.98 -6.69 9.83
N THR A 48 -4.70 -5.59 9.97
CA THR A 48 -5.85 -5.21 9.16
C THR A 48 -5.47 -4.66 7.79
N ASP A 49 -4.21 -4.27 7.65
CA ASP A 49 -3.68 -3.79 6.39
C ASP A 49 -3.24 -4.90 5.48
N PHE A 50 -3.38 -4.74 4.18
CA PHE A 50 -2.90 -5.74 3.23
C PHE A 50 -2.49 -5.12 1.90
N PRO A 51 -1.58 -5.79 1.17
CA PRO A 51 -0.69 -6.86 1.62
C PRO A 51 0.31 -6.31 2.66
N ASN A 52 0.72 -7.18 3.58
CA ASN A 52 1.67 -6.85 4.64
C ASN A 52 2.61 -8.05 4.90
N LEU A 53 3.62 -7.86 5.77
CA LEU A 53 4.51 -8.94 6.25
C LEU A 53 4.21 -9.35 7.69
N LYS A 54 3.33 -8.63 8.39
CA LYS A 54 2.98 -8.83 9.79
C LYS A 54 2.08 -10.04 9.95
N GLY A 55 2.70 -11.19 10.16
CA GLY A 55 2.00 -12.44 10.32
C GLY A 55 2.93 -13.60 10.53
N GLN A 56 2.39 -14.80 10.40
CA GLN A 56 3.17 -16.02 10.41
C GLN A 56 2.58 -17.00 9.40
N SER A 57 3.47 -17.72 8.73
CA SER A 57 3.11 -18.84 7.89
C SER A 57 3.79 -20.10 8.40
N ILE A 58 3.03 -21.19 8.47
CA ILE A 58 3.50 -22.48 8.96
C ILE A 58 3.32 -23.48 7.82
N VAL A 59 4.41 -24.15 7.46
CA VAL A 59 4.38 -25.28 6.53
C VAL A 59 4.22 -26.56 7.31
N TYR A 60 3.34 -27.43 6.85
CA TYR A 60 3.04 -28.73 7.43
C TYR A 60 3.38 -29.85 6.45
N GLU A 61 3.84 -30.97 6.98
CA GLU A 61 4.00 -32.26 6.32
C GLU A 61 3.06 -33.25 7.00
N ASN A 62 2.03 -33.75 6.30
CA ASN A 62 1.03 -34.66 6.89
C ASN A 62 0.47 -34.18 8.25
N ASP A 63 0.15 -32.89 8.35
CA ASP A 63 -0.34 -32.18 9.55
C ASP A 63 0.68 -31.94 10.68
N GLU A 64 1.92 -32.40 10.54
CA GLU A 64 3.01 -32.03 11.46
C GLU A 64 3.71 -30.75 11.01
N GLU A 65 4.05 -29.87 11.95
CA GLU A 65 4.80 -28.64 11.64
C GLU A 65 6.16 -28.99 11.04
N PHE A 66 6.41 -28.54 9.81
CA PHE A 66 7.66 -28.77 9.09
C PHE A 66 8.62 -27.60 9.28
N TYR A 67 8.17 -26.36 9.04
CA TYR A 67 8.91 -25.13 9.37
C TYR A 67 8.01 -23.90 9.38
N LYS A 68 8.53 -22.77 9.88
CA LYS A 68 7.84 -21.47 9.94
C LYS A 68 8.49 -20.42 9.05
N ILE A 69 7.68 -19.46 8.63
CA ILE A 69 8.08 -18.23 7.95
C ILE A 69 7.50 -17.07 8.75
N ASN A 70 8.34 -16.11 9.14
CA ASN A 70 7.94 -14.96 9.96
C ASN A 70 7.27 -13.85 9.14
N ARG A 71 6.28 -14.25 8.32
CA ARG A 71 5.38 -13.34 7.61
C ARG A 71 4.07 -14.02 7.24
N SER A 72 3.06 -13.24 6.92
CA SER A 72 1.91 -13.74 6.16
C SER A 72 2.13 -13.65 4.65
N PHE A 73 1.46 -14.56 3.97
CA PHE A 73 1.12 -14.50 2.55
C PHE A 73 -0.39 -14.33 2.45
N ASP A 74 -0.84 -13.10 2.30
CA ASP A 74 -2.26 -12.78 2.32
C ASP A 74 -2.90 -13.17 0.98
N LEU A 75 -4.00 -13.92 1.05
CA LEU A 75 -4.88 -14.16 -0.09
C LEU A 75 -6.27 -13.62 0.21
N TYR A 76 -6.88 -13.01 -0.80
CA TYR A 76 -8.24 -12.49 -0.76
C TYR A 76 -9.02 -12.96 -1.98
N ASP A 77 -10.29 -13.35 -1.80
CA ASP A 77 -11.12 -13.85 -2.89
C ASP A 77 -11.35 -12.82 -4.01
N SER A 78 -11.35 -11.53 -3.66
CA SER A 78 -11.60 -10.42 -4.59
C SER A 78 -10.36 -9.90 -5.30
N GLU A 79 -9.17 -10.36 -4.91
CA GLU A 79 -7.90 -9.79 -5.36
C GLU A 79 -7.02 -10.86 -6.01
N LYS A 80 -6.17 -10.45 -6.95
CA LYS A 80 -5.29 -11.38 -7.67
C LYS A 80 -3.95 -11.54 -6.97
N TYR A 81 -3.97 -12.25 -5.84
CA TYR A 81 -2.77 -12.78 -5.18
C TYR A 81 -2.66 -14.28 -5.47
N SER A 82 -1.45 -14.79 -5.57
CA SER A 82 -1.22 -16.23 -5.74
C SER A 82 -0.09 -16.70 -4.85
N LEU A 83 -0.26 -17.89 -4.27
CA LEU A 83 0.72 -18.57 -3.44
C LEU A 83 0.77 -20.03 -3.89
N ALA A 84 1.98 -20.58 -3.99
CA ALA A 84 2.20 -22.00 -4.29
C ALA A 84 3.34 -22.56 -3.44
N ILE A 85 3.27 -23.87 -3.20
CA ILE A 85 4.26 -24.66 -2.48
C ILE A 85 4.67 -25.86 -3.33
N SER A 86 5.97 -26.18 -3.36
CA SER A 86 6.51 -27.35 -4.07
C SER A 86 6.03 -28.67 -3.48
N ASN A 87 6.13 -29.75 -4.24
CA ASN A 87 5.77 -31.09 -3.83
C ASN A 87 6.69 -31.68 -2.76
N ASP A 88 7.88 -31.13 -2.56
CA ASP A 88 8.77 -31.45 -1.42
C ASP A 88 8.52 -30.54 -0.21
N GLY A 89 7.58 -29.59 -0.31
CA GLY A 89 7.23 -28.66 0.75
C GLY A 89 8.27 -27.58 1.03
N ARG A 90 9.42 -27.58 0.36
CA ARG A 90 10.56 -26.72 0.74
C ARG A 90 10.53 -25.35 0.10
N THR A 91 9.95 -25.21 -1.09
CA THR A 91 9.87 -23.93 -1.81
C THR A 91 8.47 -23.36 -1.73
N VAL A 92 8.37 -22.09 -1.35
CA VAL A 92 7.13 -21.31 -1.36
C VAL A 92 7.33 -20.10 -2.25
N ILE A 93 6.41 -19.87 -3.19
CA ILE A 93 6.40 -18.70 -4.07
C ILE A 93 5.12 -17.90 -3.88
N TYR A 94 5.26 -16.59 -3.71
CA TYR A 94 4.16 -15.64 -3.60
C TYR A 94 4.23 -14.60 -4.72
N LEU A 95 3.07 -14.33 -5.32
CA LEU A 95 2.89 -13.50 -6.52
C LEU A 95 1.82 -12.45 -6.24
N THR A 96 2.13 -11.18 -6.52
CA THR A 96 1.23 -10.04 -6.31
C THR A 96 1.37 -9.02 -7.43
N ASN A 97 0.29 -8.31 -7.77
CA ASN A 97 0.36 -7.09 -8.60
C ASN A 97 0.45 -5.81 -7.75
N ASP A 98 0.22 -5.93 -6.45
CA ASP A 98 0.02 -4.84 -5.51
C ASP A 98 1.31 -4.64 -4.68
N LEU A 99 2.00 -3.53 -4.91
CA LEU A 99 3.16 -3.08 -4.13
C LEU A 99 2.77 -1.85 -3.30
N PHE A 100 2.74 -1.97 -1.97
CA PHE A 100 2.42 -0.85 -1.07
C PHE A 100 3.58 -0.43 -0.16
N TRP A 101 4.59 -1.28 -0.05
CA TRP A 101 5.74 -1.06 0.82
C TRP A 101 7.01 -1.22 0.00
N LYS A 102 8.06 -0.55 0.45
CA LYS A 102 9.41 -0.76 -0.07
C LYS A 102 10.09 -1.87 0.71
N GLY A 103 10.93 -2.63 0.04
CA GLY A 103 11.73 -3.69 0.64
C GLY A 103 11.74 -4.93 -0.23
N GLU A 104 12.79 -5.72 -0.11
CA GLU A 104 13.01 -6.93 -0.91
C GLU A 104 11.82 -7.89 -0.80
N GLU A 105 11.31 -8.12 0.42
CA GLU A 105 10.17 -8.99 0.68
C GLU A 105 8.81 -8.50 0.17
N PHE A 106 8.74 -7.27 -0.32
CA PHE A 106 7.53 -6.71 -0.89
C PHE A 106 7.50 -6.80 -2.41
N GLU A 107 8.55 -7.28 -3.07
CA GLU A 107 8.60 -7.40 -4.53
C GLU A 107 7.45 -8.24 -5.13
N TYR A 108 7.21 -8.03 -6.43
CA TYR A 108 6.13 -8.68 -7.20
C TYR A 108 6.11 -10.20 -7.07
N VAL A 109 7.30 -10.79 -7.04
CA VAL A 109 7.50 -12.22 -6.79
C VAL A 109 8.49 -12.39 -5.66
N THR A 110 8.11 -13.19 -4.66
CA THR A 110 9.02 -13.58 -3.58
C THR A 110 9.05 -15.10 -3.43
N VAL A 111 10.26 -15.64 -3.26
CA VAL A 111 10.51 -17.08 -3.23
C VAL A 111 11.31 -17.43 -1.99
N TYR A 112 10.73 -18.30 -1.17
CA TYR A 112 11.30 -18.80 0.06
C TYR A 112 11.73 -20.25 -0.12
N ARG A 113 12.83 -20.62 0.53
CA ARG A 113 13.23 -22.02 0.68
C ARG A 113 13.56 -22.32 2.12
N ASP A 114 12.93 -23.36 2.68
CA ASP A 114 13.09 -23.77 4.09
C ASP A 114 12.83 -22.59 5.05
N GLY A 115 11.82 -21.79 4.74
CA GLY A 115 11.40 -20.62 5.51
C GLY A 115 12.28 -19.37 5.38
N ILE A 116 13.31 -19.39 4.54
CA ILE A 116 14.23 -18.27 4.32
C ILE A 116 13.98 -17.68 2.93
N LEU A 117 13.87 -16.35 2.84
CA LEU A 117 13.81 -15.64 1.54
C LEU A 117 15.07 -15.96 0.73
N LYS A 118 14.91 -16.46 -0.51
CA LYS A 118 16.02 -16.81 -1.39
C LYS A 118 16.10 -15.95 -2.63
N LYS A 119 14.95 -15.61 -3.22
CA LYS A 119 14.89 -14.80 -4.44
C LYS A 119 13.68 -13.90 -4.42
N THR A 120 13.86 -12.74 -5.03
CA THR A 120 12.80 -11.78 -5.33
C THR A 120 12.95 -11.35 -6.77
N TYR A 121 11.84 -11.00 -7.39
CA TYR A 121 11.85 -10.52 -8.77
C TYR A 121 10.91 -9.35 -8.92
N ASN A 122 11.39 -8.30 -9.59
CA ASN A 122 10.49 -7.32 -10.19
C ASN A 122 9.85 -7.91 -11.47
N ILE A 123 8.90 -7.17 -12.07
CA ILE A 123 8.19 -7.65 -13.28
C ILE A 123 9.17 -7.91 -14.45
N LEU A 124 10.13 -7.02 -14.68
CA LEU A 124 11.08 -7.15 -15.79
C LEU A 124 11.95 -8.41 -15.63
N GLU A 125 12.44 -8.67 -14.41
CA GLU A 125 13.27 -9.84 -14.13
C GLU A 125 12.49 -11.15 -14.23
N PHE A 126 11.21 -11.15 -13.81
CA PHE A 126 10.40 -12.36 -13.83
C PHE A 126 9.84 -12.67 -15.21
N THR A 127 9.20 -11.69 -15.86
CA THR A 127 8.45 -11.89 -17.11
C THR A 127 9.13 -11.30 -18.34
N GLY A 128 10.16 -10.48 -18.17
CA GLY A 128 10.75 -9.70 -19.26
C GLY A 128 9.90 -8.51 -19.72
N CYS A 129 8.91 -8.07 -18.93
CA CYS A 129 8.10 -6.90 -19.27
C CYS A 129 8.74 -5.60 -18.75
N ASP A 130 9.02 -4.69 -19.68
CA ASP A 130 9.65 -3.39 -19.39
C ASP A 130 8.59 -2.29 -19.25
N SER A 131 8.27 -1.90 -18.01
CA SER A 131 7.24 -0.90 -17.72
C SER A 131 7.57 0.52 -18.21
N ASP A 132 8.82 0.77 -18.63
CA ASP A 132 9.21 2.04 -19.25
C ASP A 132 8.95 2.06 -20.76
N LYS A 133 8.69 0.89 -21.36
CA LYS A 133 8.43 0.74 -22.79
C LYS A 133 7.01 0.29 -23.12
N GLU A 134 6.37 -0.45 -22.23
CA GLU A 134 5.06 -1.06 -22.48
C GLU A 134 4.20 -1.22 -21.22
N LYS A 135 2.94 -1.65 -21.42
CA LYS A 135 2.02 -1.93 -20.32
C LYS A 135 2.39 -3.25 -19.65
N CYS A 136 2.78 -3.17 -18.38
CA CYS A 136 3.18 -4.33 -17.59
C CYS A 136 2.29 -4.53 -16.36
N SER A 137 1.88 -5.77 -16.15
CA SER A 137 1.30 -6.29 -14.91
C SER A 137 1.65 -7.76 -14.81
N LEU A 138 2.10 -8.19 -13.63
CA LEU A 138 2.56 -9.55 -13.36
C LEU A 138 1.44 -10.57 -13.65
N ILE A 139 0.23 -10.30 -13.17
CA ILE A 139 -0.90 -11.21 -13.26
C ILE A 139 -1.94 -10.69 -14.26
N TYR A 140 -2.25 -11.49 -15.27
CA TYR A 140 -3.28 -11.20 -16.27
C TYR A 140 -4.66 -10.93 -15.63
N ASN A 141 -5.36 -9.92 -16.14
CA ASN A 141 -6.71 -9.58 -15.69
C ASN A 141 -7.60 -9.09 -16.84
N ASN A 142 -8.62 -9.89 -17.16
CA ASN A 142 -9.65 -9.60 -18.16
C ASN A 142 -11.07 -9.51 -17.57
N TYR A 143 -11.22 -9.49 -16.24
CA TYR A 143 -12.52 -9.67 -15.57
C TYR A 143 -13.59 -8.71 -16.12
N TRP A 144 -13.26 -7.42 -16.23
CA TRP A 144 -14.21 -6.41 -16.71
C TRP A 144 -14.52 -6.51 -18.20
N ASP A 145 -13.63 -7.14 -18.97
CA ASP A 145 -13.76 -7.27 -20.42
C ASP A 145 -14.67 -8.44 -20.79
N ILE A 146 -14.68 -9.50 -20.00
CA ILE A 146 -15.39 -10.73 -20.33
C ILE A 146 -16.69 -10.93 -19.53
N VAL A 147 -16.87 -10.28 -18.39
CA VAL A 147 -18.08 -10.45 -17.56
C VAL A 147 -19.24 -9.62 -18.10
N ASP A 148 -20.40 -10.27 -18.27
CA ASP A 148 -21.67 -9.59 -18.56
C ASP A 148 -22.27 -9.10 -17.24
N LYS A 149 -22.05 -7.83 -16.92
CA LYS A 149 -22.52 -7.20 -15.67
C LYS A 149 -24.03 -7.34 -15.48
N LYS A 150 -24.81 -7.28 -16.56
CA LYS A 150 -26.28 -7.32 -16.50
C LYS A 150 -26.76 -8.73 -16.22
N LYS A 151 -26.27 -9.72 -16.98
CA LYS A 151 -26.62 -11.14 -16.75
C LYS A 151 -26.10 -11.64 -15.40
N SER A 152 -24.95 -11.11 -14.96
CA SER A 152 -24.36 -11.46 -13.66
C SER A 152 -25.13 -10.90 -12.47
N LYS A 153 -26.12 -10.01 -12.70
CA LYS A 153 -26.80 -9.26 -11.63
C LYS A 153 -25.81 -8.57 -10.68
N PHE A 154 -24.78 -7.96 -11.25
CA PHE A 154 -23.76 -7.26 -10.48
C PHE A 154 -24.40 -6.22 -9.53
N ASN A 155 -23.96 -6.17 -8.27
CA ASN A 155 -24.55 -5.39 -7.17
C ASN A 155 -25.94 -5.84 -6.68
N SER A 156 -26.33 -7.09 -6.86
CA SER A 156 -27.50 -7.68 -6.18
C SER A 156 -27.11 -8.82 -5.24
N GLU A 157 -28.02 -9.19 -4.35
CA GLU A 157 -27.90 -10.37 -3.49
C GLU A 157 -27.83 -11.69 -4.28
N GLU A 158 -28.20 -11.66 -5.56
CA GLU A 158 -28.17 -12.81 -6.47
C GLU A 158 -26.98 -12.77 -7.44
N TRP A 159 -25.92 -12.02 -7.11
CA TRP A 159 -24.74 -11.89 -7.95
C TRP A 159 -24.09 -13.25 -8.22
N LYS A 160 -23.97 -13.60 -9.50
CA LYS A 160 -23.23 -14.77 -9.99
C LYS A 160 -22.50 -14.39 -11.25
N VAL A 161 -21.21 -14.71 -11.37
CA VAL A 161 -20.44 -14.37 -12.57
C VAL A 161 -21.02 -15.10 -13.79
N VAL A 162 -21.40 -14.32 -14.80
CA VAL A 162 -21.84 -14.77 -16.12
C VAL A 162 -20.99 -14.07 -17.17
N PHE A 163 -20.31 -14.84 -18.01
CA PHE A 163 -19.49 -14.30 -19.09
C PHE A 163 -20.34 -13.84 -20.28
N LYS A 164 -19.80 -12.91 -21.07
CA LYS A 164 -20.40 -12.46 -22.33
C LYS A 164 -20.40 -13.61 -23.33
N ASP A 165 -21.46 -13.71 -24.13
CA ASP A 165 -21.66 -14.82 -25.09
C ASP A 165 -20.54 -14.90 -26.16
N SER A 166 -19.84 -13.79 -26.43
CA SER A 166 -18.72 -13.71 -27.37
C SER A 166 -17.34 -14.08 -26.77
N THR A 167 -17.28 -14.47 -25.50
CA THR A 167 -16.01 -14.78 -24.81
C THR A 167 -15.48 -16.12 -25.28
N SER A 168 -14.20 -16.19 -25.65
CA SER A 168 -13.58 -17.45 -26.05
C SER A 168 -13.25 -18.34 -24.84
N GLN A 169 -13.03 -19.63 -25.08
CA GLN A 169 -12.67 -20.58 -24.00
C GLN A 169 -11.32 -20.23 -23.37
N GLU A 170 -10.39 -19.74 -24.18
CA GLU A 170 -9.07 -19.26 -23.77
C GLU A 170 -9.17 -18.10 -22.76
N GLU A 171 -10.04 -17.13 -23.04
CA GLU A 171 -10.25 -15.98 -22.15
C GLU A 171 -10.93 -16.37 -20.85
N MET A 172 -11.91 -17.28 -20.92
CA MET A 172 -12.55 -17.85 -19.73
C MET A 172 -11.54 -18.62 -18.88
N PHE A 173 -10.67 -19.41 -19.52
CA PHE A 173 -9.61 -20.14 -18.85
C PHE A 173 -8.67 -19.19 -18.10
N LEU A 174 -8.14 -18.16 -18.78
CA LEU A 174 -7.22 -17.19 -18.19
C LEU A 174 -7.82 -16.33 -17.07
N ASN A 175 -9.13 -16.10 -17.09
CA ASN A 175 -9.80 -15.36 -16.03
C ASN A 175 -9.60 -16.01 -14.67
N GLU A 176 -9.69 -17.35 -14.64
CA GLU A 176 -9.62 -18.16 -13.43
C GLU A 176 -8.23 -18.78 -13.18
N ASN A 177 -7.44 -18.98 -14.24
CA ASN A 177 -6.20 -19.77 -14.25
C ASN A 177 -5.00 -18.96 -14.78
N TYR A 178 -4.85 -17.73 -14.27
CA TYR A 178 -3.70 -16.87 -14.57
C TYR A 178 -2.39 -17.36 -13.92
N VAL A 179 -2.50 -18.19 -12.88
CA VAL A 179 -1.40 -18.99 -12.31
C VAL A 179 -1.85 -20.44 -12.25
N ILE A 180 -1.05 -21.33 -12.82
CA ILE A 180 -1.26 -22.79 -12.78
C ILE A 180 0.04 -23.49 -12.42
N LEU A 181 -0.08 -24.71 -11.91
CA LEU A 181 1.05 -25.49 -11.43
C LEU A 181 0.97 -26.91 -12.01
N ASN A 182 2.11 -27.46 -12.42
CA ASN A 182 2.24 -28.87 -12.81
C ASN A 182 3.66 -29.38 -12.57
N ASN A 183 3.80 -30.42 -11.76
CA ASN A 183 5.08 -31.05 -11.40
C ASN A 183 6.15 -30.02 -10.96
N ASP A 184 5.77 -29.14 -10.02
CA ASP A 184 6.63 -28.06 -9.50
C ASP A 184 7.06 -27.01 -10.52
N ILE A 185 6.46 -27.01 -11.72
CA ILE A 185 6.58 -25.93 -12.68
C ILE A 185 5.35 -25.03 -12.57
N LEU A 186 5.57 -23.78 -12.17
CA LEU A 186 4.56 -22.74 -12.13
C LEU A 186 4.51 -22.04 -13.49
N TYR A 187 3.30 -21.81 -14.00
CA TYR A 187 3.07 -21.05 -15.22
C TYR A 187 2.23 -19.83 -14.87
N LEU A 188 2.79 -18.64 -15.09
CA LEU A 188 2.15 -17.35 -14.85
C LEU A 188 1.89 -16.66 -16.19
N THR A 189 0.65 -16.26 -16.45
CA THR A 189 0.32 -15.42 -17.61
C THR A 189 0.28 -13.94 -17.19
N ASP A 190 1.09 -13.11 -17.86
CA ASP A 190 1.16 -11.66 -17.63
C ASP A 190 0.15 -10.86 -18.48
N SER A 191 0.14 -9.52 -18.34
CA SER A 191 -0.77 -8.65 -19.09
C SER A 191 -0.59 -8.67 -20.62
N ARG A 192 0.54 -9.15 -21.12
CA ARG A 192 0.84 -9.29 -22.56
C ARG A 192 0.37 -10.64 -23.10
N LYS A 193 -0.18 -11.51 -22.24
CA LYS A 193 -0.45 -12.92 -22.51
C LYS A 193 0.80 -13.73 -22.82
N ILE A 194 1.92 -13.34 -22.21
CA ILE A 194 3.13 -14.16 -22.20
C ILE A 194 3.10 -15.01 -20.94
N VAL A 195 3.36 -16.30 -21.11
CA VAL A 195 3.44 -17.28 -20.03
C VAL A 195 4.89 -17.45 -19.62
N THR A 196 5.19 -17.05 -18.39
CA THR A 196 6.47 -17.31 -17.72
C THR A 196 6.40 -18.66 -17.02
N SER A 197 7.28 -19.59 -17.40
CA SER A 197 7.43 -20.87 -16.71
C SER A 197 8.53 -20.76 -15.66
N TYR A 198 8.26 -21.19 -14.42
CA TYR A 198 9.18 -21.10 -13.29
C TYR A 198 9.32 -22.45 -12.59
N ASP A 199 10.56 -22.93 -12.41
CA ASP A 199 10.87 -24.17 -11.70
C ASP A 199 11.01 -23.90 -10.20
N LEU A 200 10.10 -24.43 -9.37
CA LEU A 200 10.13 -24.23 -7.91
C LEU A 200 11.34 -24.92 -7.25
N ASN A 201 11.84 -26.01 -7.80
CA ASN A 201 12.93 -26.78 -7.20
C ASN A 201 14.29 -26.12 -7.46
N LYS A 202 14.46 -25.59 -8.67
CA LYS A 202 15.67 -24.82 -9.07
C LYS A 202 15.57 -23.33 -8.74
N MET A 203 14.36 -22.84 -8.45
CA MET A 203 14.05 -21.43 -8.21
C MET A 203 14.49 -20.54 -9.39
N GLU A 204 14.15 -20.91 -10.63
CA GLU A 204 14.56 -20.18 -11.82
C GLU A 204 13.46 -20.04 -12.86
N VAL A 205 13.48 -18.93 -13.59
CA VAL A 205 12.65 -18.74 -14.79
C VAL A 205 13.24 -19.63 -15.90
N ILE A 206 12.39 -20.45 -16.51
CA ILE A 206 12.77 -21.39 -17.55
C ILE A 206 12.66 -20.73 -18.93
N ASN A 207 11.50 -20.14 -19.22
CA ASN A 207 11.20 -19.52 -20.50
C ASN A 207 9.98 -18.59 -20.41
N ASN A 208 9.77 -17.84 -21.50
CA ASN A 208 8.60 -17.02 -21.76
C ASN A 208 8.02 -17.42 -23.11
N VAL A 209 6.74 -17.77 -23.18
CA VAL A 209 6.07 -18.29 -24.39
C VAL A 209 4.71 -17.62 -24.56
N ASP A 210 4.26 -17.38 -25.80
CA ASP A 210 2.90 -16.88 -26.03
C ASP A 210 1.85 -17.85 -25.47
N PHE A 211 0.85 -17.30 -24.78
CA PHE A 211 -0.20 -18.11 -24.16
C PHE A 211 -0.93 -18.99 -25.17
N ASN A 212 -1.22 -18.52 -26.38
CA ASN A 212 -1.99 -19.30 -27.34
C ASN A 212 -1.20 -20.51 -27.85
N GLU A 213 0.13 -20.39 -27.94
CA GLU A 213 1.01 -21.51 -28.30
C GLU A 213 1.07 -22.57 -27.20
N LEU A 214 1.05 -22.14 -25.94
CA LEU A 214 1.18 -23.04 -24.79
C LEU A 214 -0.16 -23.62 -24.31
N TYR A 215 -1.26 -22.90 -24.52
CA TYR A 215 -2.62 -23.23 -24.03
C TYR A 215 -3.03 -24.69 -24.26
N PRO A 216 -2.83 -25.31 -25.45
CA PRO A 216 -3.20 -26.71 -25.66
C PRO A 216 -2.55 -27.70 -24.69
N LYS A 217 -1.35 -27.37 -24.18
CA LYS A 217 -0.59 -28.19 -23.22
C LYS A 217 -0.99 -27.93 -21.78
N ILE A 218 -1.34 -26.69 -21.44
CA ILE A 218 -1.57 -26.26 -20.06
C ILE A 218 -3.05 -26.21 -19.64
N LYS A 219 -3.98 -26.33 -20.60
CA LYS A 219 -5.43 -26.28 -20.34
C LYS A 219 -5.96 -27.35 -19.37
N SER A 220 -5.21 -28.43 -19.16
CA SER A 220 -5.56 -29.50 -18.20
C SER A 220 -4.91 -29.31 -16.83
N PHE A 221 -4.01 -28.35 -16.68
CA PHE A 221 -3.37 -28.06 -15.40
C PHE A 221 -4.31 -27.25 -14.52
N SER A 222 -4.07 -27.30 -13.22
CA SER A 222 -4.90 -26.62 -12.23
C SER A 222 -4.11 -25.53 -11.52
N LYS A 223 -4.81 -24.46 -11.14
CA LYS A 223 -4.29 -23.48 -10.19
C LYS A 223 -3.96 -24.11 -8.83
N PRO A 224 -3.04 -23.52 -8.05
CA PRO A 224 -2.84 -23.88 -6.65
C PRO A 224 -4.18 -23.86 -5.89
N LYS A 225 -4.46 -24.93 -5.14
CA LYS A 225 -5.71 -25.05 -4.38
C LYS A 225 -5.55 -24.30 -3.07
N SER A 226 -6.32 -23.23 -2.91
CA SER A 226 -6.39 -22.44 -1.69
C SER A 226 -7.76 -22.54 -1.02
N SER A 227 -7.76 -22.43 0.30
CA SER A 227 -8.94 -22.13 1.11
C SER A 227 -8.66 -20.89 1.94
N ILE A 228 -9.58 -19.94 1.93
CA ILE A 228 -9.43 -18.68 2.67
C ILE A 228 -10.55 -18.60 3.71
N ASN A 229 -10.15 -18.55 4.96
CA ASN A 229 -11.01 -18.18 6.07
C ASN A 229 -10.69 -16.75 6.51
N TYR A 230 -11.55 -16.14 7.30
CA TYR A 230 -11.31 -14.80 7.82
C TYR A 230 -11.65 -14.74 9.30
N TYR A 231 -10.86 -14.01 10.07
CA TYR A 231 -11.23 -13.58 11.41
C TYR A 231 -11.58 -12.09 11.41
N GLN A 232 -12.41 -11.69 12.37
CA GLN A 232 -12.75 -10.29 12.57
C GLN A 232 -11.72 -9.63 13.49
N ALA A 233 -10.93 -8.70 12.98
CA ALA A 233 -9.95 -7.97 13.77
C ALA A 233 -10.64 -7.08 14.82
N SER A 234 -10.01 -6.97 15.98
CA SER A 234 -10.51 -6.15 17.08
C SER A 234 -10.21 -4.69 16.81
N TYR A 235 -11.24 -3.85 16.93
CA TYR A 235 -11.10 -2.41 16.74
C TYR A 235 -10.95 -1.71 18.09
N LYS A 236 -9.70 -1.49 18.52
CA LYS A 236 -9.37 -0.76 19.75
C LYS A 236 -8.12 0.07 19.51
N TYR A 237 -8.08 1.29 20.03
CA TYR A 237 -6.89 2.12 19.96
C TYR A 237 -5.96 1.84 21.14
N ILE A 238 -4.66 1.90 20.89
CA ILE A 238 -3.61 1.73 21.90
C ILE A 238 -3.82 2.61 23.15
N PRO A 239 -4.16 3.92 23.06
CA PRO A 239 -4.42 4.74 24.26
C PRO A 239 -5.51 4.18 25.20
N ASP A 240 -6.41 3.33 24.70
CA ASP A 240 -7.54 2.78 25.45
C ASP A 240 -7.23 1.38 26.04
N PHE A 241 -6.02 0.86 25.85
CA PHE A 241 -5.61 -0.41 26.45
C PHE A 241 -5.56 -0.27 27.96
N VAL A 242 -6.21 -1.21 28.65
CA VAL A 242 -6.43 -1.16 30.10
C VAL A 242 -5.40 -2.06 30.77
N ASP A 243 -4.64 -1.51 31.71
CA ASP A 243 -3.78 -2.28 32.61
C ASP A 243 -4.65 -3.17 33.51
N ARG A 244 -4.36 -4.47 33.53
CA ARG A 244 -5.11 -5.44 34.33
C ARG A 244 -5.06 -5.14 35.82
N GLN A 245 -3.94 -4.59 36.32
CA GLN A 245 -3.71 -4.33 37.75
C GLN A 245 -4.33 -3.01 38.19
N THR A 246 -3.96 -1.90 37.56
CA THR A 246 -4.40 -0.56 37.99
C THR A 246 -5.78 -0.18 37.46
N LYS A 247 -6.28 -0.89 36.44
CA LYS A 247 -7.53 -0.57 35.71
C LYS A 247 -7.51 0.78 35.00
N LYS A 248 -6.35 1.42 34.89
CA LYS A 248 -6.15 2.63 34.10
C LYS A 248 -5.82 2.27 32.67
N THR A 249 -6.20 3.15 31.76
CA THR A 249 -5.78 3.09 30.37
C THR A 249 -4.33 3.55 30.20
N ILE A 250 -3.72 3.21 29.06
CA ILE A 250 -2.40 3.76 28.67
C ILE A 250 -2.44 5.29 28.67
N SER A 251 -3.48 5.91 28.12
CA SER A 251 -3.58 7.38 28.06
C SER A 251 -3.69 8.05 29.43
N GLU A 252 -4.41 7.45 30.38
CA GLU A 252 -4.48 7.92 31.76
C GLU A 252 -3.13 7.77 32.47
N THR A 253 -2.46 6.63 32.31
CA THR A 253 -1.16 6.39 32.96
C THR A 253 -0.07 7.32 32.42
N ILE A 254 -0.05 7.59 31.10
CA ILE A 254 0.87 8.58 30.52
C ILE A 254 0.52 10.00 31.00
N SER A 255 -0.77 10.30 31.20
CA SER A 255 -1.20 11.58 31.80
C SER A 255 -0.62 11.75 33.21
N ASP A 256 -0.65 10.68 34.02
CA ASP A 256 -0.07 10.68 35.37
C ASP A 256 1.47 10.83 35.35
N ILE A 257 2.17 10.13 34.43
CA ILE A 257 3.63 10.22 34.29
C ILE A 257 4.07 11.63 33.89
N SER A 258 3.33 12.26 32.97
CA SER A 258 3.72 13.55 32.37
C SER A 258 3.15 14.78 33.07
N GLY A 259 2.11 14.62 33.89
CA GLY A 259 1.32 15.73 34.43
C GLY A 259 0.51 16.50 33.36
N LEU A 260 0.37 15.93 32.16
CA LEU A 260 -0.40 16.49 31.05
C LEU A 260 -1.75 15.79 30.96
N MET A 261 -2.76 16.47 30.43
CA MET A 261 -4.05 15.84 30.16
C MET A 261 -4.08 15.24 28.75
N TYR A 262 -4.59 14.02 28.63
CA TYR A 262 -4.94 13.41 27.35
C TYR A 262 -6.19 14.06 26.73
N THR A 263 -6.18 14.26 25.41
CA THR A 263 -7.37 14.72 24.68
C THR A 263 -7.32 14.30 23.21
N MET A 264 -8.50 14.07 22.63
CA MET A 264 -8.70 13.90 21.19
C MET A 264 -9.08 15.22 20.49
N LYS A 265 -9.24 16.33 21.23
CA LYS A 265 -9.65 17.62 20.68
C LYS A 265 -8.45 18.43 20.20
N TYR A 266 -8.44 18.81 18.93
CA TYR A 266 -7.35 19.56 18.29
C TYR A 266 -7.41 21.10 18.48
N LYS A 267 -7.92 21.59 19.62
CA LYS A 267 -7.99 23.04 19.91
C LYS A 267 -6.60 23.64 20.13
N TYR A 268 -5.73 22.90 20.81
CA TYR A 268 -4.37 23.29 21.17
C TYR A 268 -3.35 22.35 20.50
N THR A 269 -2.09 22.78 20.45
CA THR A 269 -1.01 21.88 20.07
C THR A 269 -0.89 20.77 21.11
N LEU A 270 -0.74 19.52 20.63
CA LEU A 270 -0.63 18.33 21.46
C LEU A 270 0.79 17.78 21.35
N SER A 271 1.30 17.29 22.47
CA SER A 271 2.47 16.42 22.54
C SER A 271 2.03 15.00 22.19
N ARG A 272 2.66 14.37 21.22
CA ARG A 272 2.23 13.10 20.64
C ARG A 272 3.09 11.93 21.09
N VAL A 273 2.48 10.76 21.05
CA VAL A 273 3.13 9.46 21.15
C VAL A 273 2.89 8.76 19.83
N THR A 274 3.94 8.23 19.21
CA THR A 274 3.86 7.25 18.14
C THR A 274 4.15 5.90 18.77
N LEU A 275 3.21 4.97 18.64
CA LEU A 275 3.35 3.62 19.17
C LEU A 275 2.67 2.64 18.22
N THR A 276 3.42 1.63 17.78
CA THR A 276 2.91 0.45 17.06
C THR A 276 3.47 -0.80 17.70
N GLY A 277 2.79 -1.92 17.53
CA GLY A 277 3.24 -3.18 18.10
C GLY A 277 2.17 -4.25 18.16
N TYR A 278 2.51 -5.38 18.77
CA TYR A 278 1.61 -6.52 18.91
C TYR A 278 1.11 -6.65 20.34
N LEU A 279 -0.20 -6.73 20.52
CA LEU A 279 -0.77 -7.20 21.78
C LEU A 279 -1.03 -8.70 21.67
N ASN A 280 -0.42 -9.48 22.57
CA ASN A 280 -0.65 -10.92 22.63
C ASN A 280 -1.77 -11.32 23.61
N LYS A 281 -2.19 -12.58 23.55
CA LYS A 281 -3.22 -13.13 24.45
C LYS A 281 -2.86 -13.07 25.94
N ASN A 282 -1.57 -13.06 26.27
CA ASN A 282 -1.13 -12.91 27.67
C ASN A 282 -1.28 -11.47 28.18
N GLY A 283 -1.50 -10.51 27.28
CA GLY A 283 -1.62 -9.08 27.62
C GLY A 283 -0.31 -8.31 27.48
N GLU A 284 0.75 -8.93 26.96
CA GLU A 284 2.03 -8.26 26.75
C GLU A 284 1.99 -7.49 25.43
N PHE A 285 2.54 -6.27 25.45
CA PHE A 285 2.63 -5.42 24.26
C PHE A 285 4.07 -5.40 23.72
N GLU A 286 4.30 -6.11 22.62
CA GLU A 286 5.56 -6.14 21.89
C GLU A 286 5.69 -4.86 21.04
N ILE A 287 6.49 -3.90 21.52
CA ILE A 287 6.71 -2.62 20.83
C ILE A 287 7.50 -2.82 19.54
N GLU A 288 6.94 -2.39 18.42
CA GLU A 288 7.61 -2.34 17.11
C GLU A 288 8.21 -0.94 16.88
N GLU A 289 7.38 0.10 16.96
CA GLU A 289 7.80 1.50 16.86
C GLU A 289 7.39 2.25 18.12
N PHE A 290 8.28 3.09 18.66
CA PHE A 290 7.94 3.98 19.76
C PHE A 290 8.74 5.27 19.78
N GLU A 291 8.01 6.37 19.64
CA GLU A 291 8.51 7.74 19.74
C GLU A 291 7.55 8.61 20.55
N CYS A 292 8.06 9.68 21.13
CA CYS A 292 7.22 10.68 21.77
C CYS A 292 7.89 12.05 21.69
N ASP A 293 7.07 13.10 21.70
CA ASP A 293 7.57 14.47 21.73
C ASP A 293 8.37 14.77 23.01
N GLU A 294 9.28 15.74 22.95
CA GLU A 294 10.23 16.09 24.03
C GLU A 294 9.59 16.37 25.41
N LYS A 295 8.31 16.75 25.44
CA LYS A 295 7.57 17.01 26.69
C LYS A 295 7.16 15.74 27.43
N LEU A 296 7.31 14.58 26.81
CA LEU A 296 6.93 13.29 27.36
C LEU A 296 8.19 12.51 27.75
N ASP A 297 8.16 11.89 28.93
CA ASP A 297 9.28 11.09 29.45
C ASP A 297 9.34 9.74 28.70
N LYS A 298 10.10 9.72 27.60
CA LYS A 298 10.23 8.56 26.70
C LYS A 298 10.62 7.29 27.46
N VAL A 299 11.53 7.40 28.44
CA VAL A 299 12.05 6.25 29.17
C VAL A 299 10.97 5.66 30.06
N LYS A 300 10.33 6.48 30.90
CA LYS A 300 9.27 6.00 31.81
C LYS A 300 8.06 5.44 31.07
N ILE A 301 7.66 6.06 29.95
CA ILE A 301 6.52 5.59 29.16
C ILE A 301 6.86 4.23 28.53
N ARG A 302 8.06 4.05 27.98
CA ARG A 302 8.51 2.76 27.43
C ARG A 302 8.57 1.68 28.51
N GLU A 303 9.14 1.98 29.67
CA GLU A 303 9.20 1.06 30.81
C GLU A 303 7.81 0.65 31.27
N PHE A 304 6.88 1.61 31.39
CA PHE A 304 5.48 1.32 31.69
C PHE A 304 4.89 0.33 30.68
N ILE A 305 4.95 0.62 29.38
CA ILE A 305 4.34 -0.24 28.35
C ILE A 305 4.94 -1.65 28.36
N THR A 306 6.27 -1.75 28.52
CA THR A 306 6.99 -3.03 28.47
C THR A 306 6.70 -3.91 29.69
N ASN A 307 6.50 -3.30 30.86
CA ASN A 307 6.33 -4.02 32.13
C ASN A 307 4.85 -4.21 32.53
N THR A 308 3.91 -3.74 31.71
CA THR A 308 2.47 -3.81 32.01
C THR A 308 1.81 -4.99 31.29
N THR A 309 0.91 -5.66 31.99
CA THR A 309 0.02 -6.66 31.39
C THR A 309 -1.36 -6.04 31.14
N PHE A 310 -1.74 -5.93 29.88
CA PHE A 310 -3.00 -5.33 29.44
C PHE A 310 -4.13 -6.36 29.30
N GLU A 311 -5.37 -5.92 29.46
CA GLU A 311 -6.54 -6.73 29.11
C GLU A 311 -6.49 -7.10 27.61
N SER A 312 -6.74 -8.37 27.28
CA SER A 312 -6.57 -8.92 25.93
C SER A 312 -7.72 -9.83 25.49
N ASP A 313 -8.78 -9.94 26.30
CA ASP A 313 -9.95 -10.79 26.03
C ASP A 313 -10.70 -10.37 24.77
N PHE A 314 -10.53 -9.12 24.34
CA PHE A 314 -11.11 -8.60 23.11
C PHE A 314 -10.40 -9.09 21.85
N LEU A 315 -9.21 -9.71 21.95
CA LEU A 315 -8.49 -10.23 20.78
C LEU A 315 -9.25 -11.41 20.15
N PRO A 316 -9.19 -11.60 18.82
CA PRO A 316 -9.88 -12.70 18.14
C PRO A 316 -9.32 -14.06 18.59
N LYS A 317 -10.13 -15.11 18.64
CA LYS A 317 -9.71 -16.41 19.20
C LYS A 317 -8.78 -17.18 18.25
N GLU A 318 -8.83 -16.83 16.98
CA GLU A 318 -8.13 -17.48 15.87
C GLU A 318 -6.63 -17.11 15.83
N VAL A 319 -6.22 -16.04 16.54
CA VAL A 319 -4.85 -15.52 16.52
C VAL A 319 -4.27 -15.36 17.93
N GLU A 320 -2.98 -15.59 18.05
CA GLU A 320 -2.22 -15.47 19.31
C GLU A 320 -1.88 -14.03 19.68
N LYS A 321 -1.81 -13.16 18.67
CA LYS A 321 -1.57 -11.73 18.80
C LYS A 321 -2.19 -10.96 17.63
N GLN A 322 -2.40 -9.66 17.82
CA GLN A 322 -2.84 -8.75 16.77
C GLN A 322 -1.93 -7.53 16.76
N HIS A 323 -1.58 -7.03 15.58
CA HIS A 323 -0.87 -5.78 15.40
C HIS A 323 -1.84 -4.61 15.60
N PHE A 324 -1.38 -3.62 16.36
CA PHE A 324 -2.09 -2.37 16.55
C PHE A 324 -1.23 -1.23 16.06
N LYS A 325 -1.90 -0.38 15.28
CA LYS A 325 -1.38 0.86 14.76
C LYS A 325 -2.20 2.01 15.33
N TYR A 326 -1.53 3.15 15.44
CA TYR A 326 -2.09 4.43 15.86
C TYR A 326 -2.32 4.57 17.37
N PHE A 327 -1.63 5.58 17.90
CA PHE A 327 -1.98 6.20 19.15
C PHE A 327 -2.82 7.44 18.84
N PHE A 328 -4.14 7.33 18.92
CA PHE A 328 -5.03 8.45 18.62
C PHE A 328 -4.99 9.50 19.75
N GLY A 329 -5.20 10.78 19.41
CA GLY A 329 -5.16 11.88 20.38
C GLY A 329 -3.74 12.35 20.74
N GLY A 330 -3.60 12.98 21.91
CA GLY A 330 -2.33 13.46 22.42
C GLY A 330 -2.47 14.20 23.75
N PHE A 331 -1.37 14.75 24.23
CA PHE A 331 -1.24 15.30 25.58
C PHE A 331 -1.02 16.80 25.55
N ARG A 332 -1.67 17.55 26.44
CA ARG A 332 -1.48 18.99 26.57
C ARG A 332 -1.49 19.43 28.02
N ASN A 333 -1.04 20.66 28.27
CA ASN A 333 -1.23 21.27 29.57
C ASN A 333 -2.73 21.37 29.91
N SER A 334 -3.10 20.99 31.13
CA SER A 334 -4.49 21.05 31.61
C SER A 334 -5.00 22.49 31.79
N ASN A 335 -4.09 23.44 32.00
CA ASN A 335 -4.40 24.87 32.01
C ASN A 335 -4.47 25.41 30.58
N ASP A 336 -5.67 25.84 30.17
CA ASP A 336 -5.96 26.37 28.83
C ASP A 336 -5.13 27.62 28.48
N SER A 337 -4.78 28.48 29.44
CA SER A 337 -3.93 29.65 29.19
C SER A 337 -2.50 29.26 28.84
N ILE A 338 -1.95 28.25 29.52
CA ILE A 338 -0.62 27.72 29.21
C ILE A 338 -0.65 27.02 27.84
N ALA A 339 -1.65 26.17 27.60
CA ALA A 339 -1.81 25.47 26.33
C ALA A 339 -1.96 26.43 25.13
N GLU A 340 -2.59 27.59 25.33
CA GLU A 340 -2.68 28.64 24.30
C GLU A 340 -1.32 29.27 23.98
N VAL A 341 -0.53 29.60 25.00
CA VAL A 341 0.83 30.16 24.82
C VAL A 341 1.71 29.15 24.08
N GLU A 342 1.72 27.89 24.50
CA GLU A 342 2.46 26.82 23.82
C GLU A 342 2.03 26.67 22.36
N THR A 343 0.72 26.78 22.09
CA THR A 343 0.19 26.72 20.73
C THR A 343 0.67 27.90 19.87
N LYS A 344 0.77 29.11 20.43
CA LYS A 344 1.32 30.28 19.72
C LYS A 344 2.81 30.07 19.39
N ILE A 345 3.59 29.56 20.34
CA ILE A 345 5.01 29.22 20.12
C ILE A 345 5.17 28.16 19.03
N ALA A 346 4.37 27.09 19.06
CA ALA A 346 4.41 26.04 18.04
C ALA A 346 4.02 26.56 16.65
N LYS A 347 3.01 27.44 16.55
CA LYS A 347 2.64 28.10 15.29
C LYS A 347 3.77 28.96 14.75
N GLU A 348 4.46 29.71 15.62
CA GLU A 348 5.59 30.53 15.22
C GLU A 348 6.77 29.68 14.72
N LYS A 349 7.09 28.59 15.41
CA LYS A 349 8.11 27.63 14.94
C LYS A 349 7.78 27.08 13.56
N ARG A 350 6.53 26.67 13.31
CA ARG A 350 6.06 26.22 11.98
C ARG A 350 6.18 27.32 10.92
N ARG A 351 5.91 28.59 11.28
CA ARG A 351 6.07 29.73 10.38
C ARG A 351 7.54 29.93 9.99
N LEU A 352 8.45 29.91 10.97
CA LEU A 352 9.89 30.05 10.72
C LEU A 352 10.43 28.90 9.85
N GLU A 353 9.99 27.68 10.12
CA GLU A 353 10.32 26.52 9.30
C GLU A 353 9.79 26.65 7.87
N PHE A 354 8.54 27.07 7.71
CA PHE A 354 7.92 27.33 6.40
C PHE A 354 8.73 28.35 5.58
N GLU A 355 9.19 29.44 6.21
CA GLU A 355 10.04 30.43 5.54
C GLU A 355 11.42 29.87 5.18
N LYS A 356 12.06 29.12 6.09
CA LYS A 356 13.35 28.45 5.82
C LYS A 356 13.25 27.51 4.61
N ARG A 357 12.17 26.73 4.51
CA ARG A 357 11.96 25.77 3.41
C ARG A 357 11.87 26.43 2.03
N LYS A 358 11.59 27.73 1.94
CA LYS A 358 11.54 28.47 0.65
C LYS A 358 12.88 28.61 -0.05
N THR A 359 14.00 28.33 0.62
CA THR A 359 15.35 28.43 0.02
C THR A 359 16.06 27.09 -0.10
N LEU A 360 15.50 26.02 0.45
CA LEU A 360 16.10 24.70 0.41
C LEU A 360 15.96 24.08 -0.98
N ASP A 361 17.01 23.37 -1.42
CA ASP A 361 16.99 22.60 -2.65
C ASP A 361 16.38 21.21 -2.48
N SER A 362 16.43 20.68 -1.26
CA SER A 362 15.84 19.40 -0.87
C SER A 362 15.12 19.52 0.48
N ILE A 363 14.01 18.82 0.63
CA ILE A 363 13.25 18.70 1.89
C ILE A 363 13.05 17.22 2.16
N ASP A 364 13.42 16.74 3.35
CA ASP A 364 13.26 15.34 3.77
C ASP A 364 13.85 14.32 2.76
N GLY A 365 15.02 14.67 2.18
CA GLY A 365 15.71 13.84 1.18
C GLY A 365 15.14 13.90 -0.24
N ILE A 366 14.09 14.69 -0.46
CA ILE A 366 13.43 14.86 -1.76
C ILE A 366 13.89 16.17 -2.40
N TYR A 367 14.41 16.09 -3.62
CA TYR A 367 14.73 17.28 -4.42
C TYR A 367 13.47 18.08 -4.75
N ILE A 368 13.54 19.39 -4.54
CA ILE A 368 12.43 20.31 -4.79
C ILE A 368 12.71 21.06 -6.10
N PRO A 369 11.95 20.92 -7.18
CA PRO A 369 12.17 21.70 -8.40
C PRO A 369 12.18 23.21 -8.14
N LYS A 370 13.06 23.98 -8.77
CA LYS A 370 13.13 25.45 -8.57
C LYS A 370 12.20 26.22 -9.49
N ASN A 371 11.72 25.61 -10.58
CA ASN A 371 10.89 26.22 -11.60
C ASN A 371 10.08 25.17 -12.39
N LEU A 372 9.30 25.63 -13.37
CA LEU A 372 8.44 24.76 -14.17
C LEU A 372 9.22 23.80 -15.07
N TYR A 373 10.38 24.23 -15.60
CA TYR A 373 11.25 23.34 -16.38
C TYR A 373 11.71 22.13 -15.57
N GLU A 374 12.24 22.36 -14.38
CA GLU A 374 12.69 21.27 -13.50
C GLU A 374 11.52 20.37 -13.08
N CYS A 375 10.32 20.93 -12.88
CA CYS A 375 9.13 20.12 -12.62
C CYS A 375 8.87 19.13 -13.77
N ILE A 376 8.92 19.61 -15.02
CA ILE A 376 8.70 18.78 -16.21
C ILE A 376 9.76 17.67 -16.30
N THR A 377 11.04 18.01 -16.09
CA THR A 377 12.12 17.01 -16.18
C THR A 377 12.06 15.98 -15.05
N GLU A 378 11.71 16.39 -13.83
CA GLU A 378 11.59 15.46 -12.70
C GLU A 378 10.36 14.55 -12.85
N LEU A 379 9.23 15.05 -13.37
CA LEU A 379 8.10 14.19 -13.70
C LEU A 379 8.46 13.19 -14.81
N ASP A 380 9.24 13.61 -15.81
CA ASP A 380 9.64 12.70 -16.89
C ASP A 380 10.53 11.55 -16.41
N LYS A 381 11.40 11.80 -15.43
CA LYS A 381 12.20 10.75 -14.79
C LYS A 381 11.36 9.84 -13.89
N THR A 382 10.33 10.39 -13.25
CA THR A 382 9.57 9.68 -12.21
C THR A 382 8.44 8.83 -12.79
N LEU A 383 7.80 9.27 -13.88
CA LEU A 383 6.62 8.60 -14.44
C LEU A 383 6.99 7.49 -15.44
N ASN A 384 6.35 6.33 -15.32
CA ASN A 384 6.51 5.22 -16.26
C ASN A 384 5.70 5.40 -17.55
N PHE A 385 5.82 4.44 -18.50
CA PHE A 385 5.19 4.51 -19.81
C PHE A 385 3.67 4.71 -19.75
N GLU A 386 2.96 3.88 -18.98
CA GLU A 386 1.50 3.93 -18.87
C GLU A 386 1.03 5.25 -18.26
N SER A 387 1.73 5.75 -17.24
CA SER A 387 1.44 7.04 -16.62
C SER A 387 1.56 8.19 -17.63
N LYS A 388 2.63 8.20 -18.44
CA LYS A 388 2.84 9.19 -19.51
C LYS A 388 1.79 9.05 -20.61
N LYS A 389 1.42 7.82 -20.99
CA LYS A 389 0.39 7.54 -21.99
C LYS A 389 -0.98 8.06 -21.55
N GLN A 390 -1.40 7.75 -20.33
CA GLN A 390 -2.65 8.23 -19.75
C GLN A 390 -2.70 9.76 -19.70
N LEU A 391 -1.60 10.41 -19.31
CA LEU A 391 -1.51 11.88 -19.34
C LEU A 391 -1.65 12.43 -20.76
N ARG A 392 -1.02 11.82 -21.78
CA ARG A 392 -1.18 12.25 -23.19
C ARG A 392 -2.61 12.12 -23.69
N GLU A 393 -3.30 11.05 -23.32
CA GLU A 393 -4.64 10.71 -23.82
C GLU A 393 -5.76 11.43 -23.05
N SER A 394 -5.47 11.93 -21.84
CA SER A 394 -6.48 12.59 -21.02
C SER A 394 -6.95 13.91 -21.61
N LYS A 395 -8.27 14.10 -21.55
CA LYS A 395 -8.95 15.34 -21.92
C LYS A 395 -9.33 16.19 -20.71
N SER A 396 -9.08 15.72 -19.49
CA SER A 396 -9.55 16.34 -18.25
C SER A 396 -8.42 16.59 -17.27
N ARG A 397 -8.14 17.87 -17.01
CA ARG A 397 -7.16 18.32 -16.01
C ARG A 397 -7.47 17.81 -14.60
N TRP A 398 -8.75 17.60 -14.28
CA TRP A 398 -9.20 17.19 -12.95
C TRP A 398 -8.80 15.75 -12.61
N GLU A 399 -8.76 14.86 -13.60
CA GLU A 399 -8.45 13.43 -13.40
C GLU A 399 -7.09 13.22 -12.73
N PHE A 400 -6.10 14.07 -13.04
CA PHE A 400 -4.74 13.95 -12.55
C PHE A 400 -4.40 14.89 -11.39
N ASN A 401 -5.16 15.98 -11.23
CA ASN A 401 -4.93 16.97 -10.17
C ASN A 401 -5.70 16.69 -8.87
N SER A 402 -6.51 15.61 -8.83
CA SER A 402 -7.45 15.34 -7.75
C SER A 402 -6.80 15.16 -6.37
N HIS A 403 -7.59 15.40 -5.32
CA HIS A 403 -7.24 15.14 -3.92
C HIS A 403 -7.46 13.69 -3.48
N MET A 404 -7.74 12.76 -4.39
CA MET A 404 -8.07 11.37 -4.04
C MET A 404 -6.94 10.41 -4.41
N GLY A 405 -5.68 10.81 -4.15
CA GLY A 405 -4.50 9.97 -4.38
C GLY A 405 -3.85 10.08 -5.77
N GLY A 406 -4.10 11.16 -6.52
CA GLY A 406 -3.51 11.41 -7.84
C GLY A 406 -2.16 12.15 -7.83
N LEU A 407 -1.58 12.35 -9.02
CA LEU A 407 -0.32 13.08 -9.23
C LEU A 407 -0.29 14.47 -8.59
N GLY A 408 -1.40 15.19 -8.60
CA GLY A 408 -1.50 16.48 -7.94
C GLY A 408 -1.18 16.42 -6.45
N MET A 409 -1.78 15.45 -5.73
CA MET A 409 -1.49 15.24 -4.31
C MET A 409 -0.03 14.87 -4.08
N TRP A 410 0.52 13.97 -4.91
CA TRP A 410 1.92 13.57 -4.82
C TRP A 410 2.86 14.78 -4.98
N ILE A 411 2.63 15.63 -5.99
CA ILE A 411 3.39 16.88 -6.20
C ILE A 411 3.28 17.79 -4.97
N ARG A 412 2.06 18.00 -4.46
CA ARG A 412 1.84 18.93 -3.32
C ARG A 412 2.55 18.49 -2.05
N ASN A 413 2.60 17.18 -1.80
CA ASN A 413 3.22 16.61 -0.61
C ASN A 413 4.75 16.51 -0.76
N ASN A 414 5.23 15.92 -1.85
CA ASN A 414 6.66 15.64 -2.04
C ASN A 414 7.47 16.87 -2.42
N TRP A 415 6.89 17.82 -3.16
CA TRP A 415 7.59 19.07 -3.52
C TRP A 415 7.28 20.23 -2.56
N GLY A 416 6.74 19.92 -1.39
CA GLY A 416 6.58 20.86 -0.28
C GLY A 416 5.61 22.01 -0.53
N ILE A 417 4.68 21.92 -1.50
CA ILE A 417 3.68 22.97 -1.76
C ILE A 417 2.78 23.18 -0.54
N ASN A 418 2.45 22.12 0.19
CA ASN A 418 1.63 22.21 1.41
C ASN A 418 2.39 22.79 2.62
N GLY A 419 3.70 22.56 2.71
CA GLY A 419 4.54 22.85 3.88
C GLY A 419 5.54 24.00 3.71
N GLY A 420 5.52 24.67 2.54
CA GLY A 420 6.52 25.67 2.18
C GLY A 420 7.67 25.05 1.40
N SER A 421 8.04 25.65 0.26
CA SER A 421 9.16 25.21 -0.57
C SER A 421 9.61 26.29 -1.54
N ARG A 422 10.82 26.16 -2.12
CA ARG A 422 11.28 27.07 -3.18
C ARG A 422 10.38 27.06 -4.41
N LEU A 423 9.73 25.91 -4.68
CA LEU A 423 8.77 25.78 -5.77
C LEU A 423 7.48 26.56 -5.48
N LEU A 424 6.95 26.45 -4.26
CA LEU A 424 5.81 27.25 -3.83
C LEU A 424 6.11 28.74 -3.97
N LYS A 425 7.31 29.17 -3.53
CA LYS A 425 7.76 30.55 -3.71
C LYS A 425 7.80 30.96 -5.19
N TYR A 426 8.35 30.12 -6.06
CA TYR A 426 8.45 30.38 -7.49
C TYR A 426 7.08 30.68 -8.14
N PHE A 427 6.04 29.93 -7.78
CA PHE A 427 4.66 30.15 -8.27
C PHE A 427 3.97 31.34 -7.59
N ASN A 428 4.13 31.50 -6.28
CA ASN A 428 3.58 32.64 -5.54
C ASN A 428 4.11 33.97 -6.09
N ASP A 429 5.41 34.04 -6.36
CA ASP A 429 6.08 35.20 -6.96
C ASP A 429 5.54 35.52 -8.38
N ARG A 430 4.76 34.63 -9.00
CA ARG A 430 4.09 34.80 -10.30
C ARG A 430 2.57 34.92 -10.18
N GLY A 431 2.05 35.01 -8.95
CA GLY A 431 0.65 35.24 -8.65
C GLY A 431 -0.22 33.98 -8.58
N ILE A 432 0.35 32.78 -8.61
CA ILE A 432 -0.38 31.53 -8.38
C ILE A 432 -0.12 31.08 -6.94
N THR A 433 -1.13 31.21 -6.09
CA THR A 433 -1.01 30.94 -4.64
C THR A 433 -1.84 29.76 -4.18
N ASP A 434 -2.88 29.39 -4.93
CA ASP A 434 -3.66 28.19 -4.66
C ASP A 434 -2.85 26.93 -4.96
N ARG A 435 -2.86 25.99 -4.04
CA ARG A 435 -1.99 24.80 -4.10
C ARG A 435 -2.42 23.83 -5.18
N ASP A 436 -3.72 23.76 -5.47
CA ASP A 436 -4.27 22.91 -6.51
C ASP A 436 -4.01 23.52 -7.88
N ASP A 437 -4.06 24.85 -7.98
CA ASP A 437 -3.68 25.56 -9.20
C ASP A 437 -2.21 25.36 -9.53
N ILE A 438 -1.32 25.37 -8.54
CA ILE A 438 0.11 25.09 -8.73
C ILE A 438 0.31 23.68 -9.29
N SER A 439 -0.18 22.65 -8.60
CA SER A 439 0.00 21.27 -9.06
C SER A 439 -0.70 21.01 -10.39
N GLY A 440 -1.88 21.61 -10.60
CA GLY A 440 -2.60 21.51 -11.86
C GLY A 440 -1.85 22.17 -13.01
N THR A 441 -1.16 23.29 -12.76
CA THR A 441 -0.36 23.98 -13.77
C THR A 441 0.85 23.13 -14.15
N ILE A 442 1.54 22.56 -13.17
CA ILE A 442 2.65 21.63 -13.41
C ILE A 442 2.21 20.47 -14.32
N ILE A 443 1.09 19.83 -13.98
CA ILE A 443 0.56 18.67 -14.73
C ILE A 443 0.17 19.08 -16.16
N GLU A 444 -0.55 20.20 -16.32
CA GLU A 444 -0.96 20.71 -17.63
C GLU A 444 0.25 20.97 -18.54
N TYR A 445 1.30 21.61 -18.00
CA TYR A 445 2.48 21.96 -18.77
C TYR A 445 3.36 20.74 -19.07
N TYR A 446 3.41 19.77 -18.17
CA TYR A 446 4.02 18.48 -18.46
C TYR A 446 3.27 17.72 -19.58
N GLN A 447 1.93 17.74 -19.56
CA GLN A 447 1.11 17.16 -20.63
C GLN A 447 1.39 17.81 -21.99
N LYS A 448 1.45 19.15 -22.07
CA LYS A 448 1.83 19.86 -23.31
C LYS A 448 3.23 19.48 -23.80
N TRP A 449 4.19 19.36 -22.89
CA TRP A 449 5.54 18.92 -23.21
C TRP A 449 5.61 17.48 -23.76
N LEU A 450 4.76 16.58 -23.26
CA LEU A 450 4.57 15.23 -23.79
C LEU A 450 3.95 15.22 -25.19
N LEU A 451 3.07 16.18 -25.50
CA LEU A 451 2.36 16.33 -26.77
C LEU A 451 3.15 17.08 -27.86
N THR A 452 4.45 17.31 -27.65
CA THR A 452 5.46 17.94 -28.55
C THR A 452 5.80 19.42 -28.32
N GLU A 453 5.22 20.09 -27.33
CA GLU A 453 5.59 21.48 -27.02
C GLU A 453 6.85 21.55 -26.13
N LYS A 454 8.03 21.43 -26.76
CA LYS A 454 9.32 21.35 -26.04
C LYS A 454 9.81 22.67 -25.45
N ASP A 455 9.14 23.79 -25.68
CA ASP A 455 9.44 25.13 -25.13
C ASP A 455 8.31 25.66 -24.23
N VAL A 456 7.39 24.78 -23.80
CA VAL A 456 6.16 25.14 -23.10
C VAL A 456 6.37 25.92 -21.80
N TRP A 457 7.42 25.61 -21.05
CA TRP A 457 7.72 26.31 -19.79
C TRP A 457 8.18 27.74 -20.05
N THR A 458 9.00 27.97 -21.08
CA THR A 458 9.49 29.31 -21.45
C THR A 458 8.33 30.22 -21.82
N LYS A 459 7.38 29.71 -22.62
CA LYS A 459 6.16 30.45 -22.97
C LYS A 459 5.32 30.79 -21.74
N TRP A 460 5.21 29.86 -20.79
CA TRP A 460 4.51 30.11 -19.53
C TRP A 460 5.20 31.17 -18.67
N GLU A 461 6.52 31.07 -18.51
CA GLU A 461 7.32 32.01 -17.72
C GLU A 461 7.25 33.42 -18.30
N ASN A 462 7.26 33.57 -19.63
CA ASN A 462 7.10 34.85 -20.30
C ASN A 462 5.71 35.47 -20.09
N LYS A 463 4.66 34.64 -20.09
CA LYS A 463 3.28 35.10 -19.85
C LYS A 463 3.01 35.39 -18.37
N ASN A 464 3.74 34.72 -17.48
CA ASN A 464 3.59 34.82 -16.02
C ASN A 464 4.92 35.32 -15.44
N SER A 465 5.31 36.53 -15.83
CA SER A 465 6.49 37.17 -15.29
C SER A 465 6.38 37.32 -13.78
N LYS A 466 7.54 37.38 -13.12
CA LYS A 466 7.61 37.62 -11.68
C LYS A 466 6.93 38.95 -11.38
N LYS A 467 5.97 38.96 -10.44
CA LYS A 467 5.37 40.18 -9.93
C LYS A 467 6.40 40.83 -9.01
N GLU A 468 6.67 42.12 -9.24
CA GLU A 468 7.55 42.93 -8.39
C GLU A 468 7.00 43.10 -6.98
#